data_AF-A0A0D2MWG5-F1
#
_entry.id   AF-A0A0D2MWG5-F1
#
_cell.length_a   1.000
_cell.length_b   1.000
_cell.length_c   1.000
_cell.angle_alpha   90.00
_cell.angle_beta   90.00
_cell.angle_gamma   90.00
#
_symmetry.space_group_name_H-M   'P 1'
#
loop_
_entity.id
_entity.type
_entity.pdbx_description
1 polymer ?
#
loop_
_entity_poly.entity_id
_entity_poly.type
_entity_poly.pdbx_seq_one_letter_code
_entity_poly.pdbx_strand_id
1 'polypeptide(L)'
;MDAVEGAAVGAAREAMDRAYGPWTGPQWAPAHFSRAHSHKGRYLWTDAFGVCNYCSLYLETGDNRYLRQAETLAAAVHNTLGFTRNGASRLGNATDDHPTRGGLRIGKPNESGPDCDGQYLHYLNKWCFALLQATADEGRYLVWALELADATFDRFMCLEAPGGARRLAWKMTIDLSRPLVSSSGMLDALDSLVTFQLLEAAAGRALGDERGGAPRLDGQIVVAAALVAHWWRGFKSDDPLDLGEALWLAHWFASGDAGHPHTHTHTHAAAPECGGGGVLRGRGPGRELDLDLSSACDHVAARALEGLEGLWGEGYFSQPLSRRLGFRELGATLGVQVAKPSL
;
A
#
# COMPACT_ATOMS: atom_id res chain seq x y z
N MET A 1 -23.90 -22.86 -2.06
CA MET A 1 -22.92 -21.78 -2.12
C MET A 1 -23.54 -20.50 -1.59
N ASP A 2 -24.73 -20.12 -2.08
CA ASP A 2 -25.43 -18.86 -1.76
C ASP A 2 -25.62 -18.56 -0.26
N ALA A 3 -25.89 -19.58 0.56
CA ALA A 3 -26.08 -19.38 2.00
C ALA A 3 -24.75 -19.09 2.76
N VAL A 4 -23.63 -19.64 2.29
CA VAL A 4 -22.30 -19.43 2.89
C VAL A 4 -21.73 -18.09 2.44
N GLU A 5 -21.92 -17.74 1.17
CA GLU A 5 -21.55 -16.45 0.60
C GLU A 5 -22.33 -15.30 1.26
N GLY A 6 -23.64 -15.48 1.48
CA GLY A 6 -24.45 -14.54 2.24
C GLY A 6 -24.00 -14.37 3.71
N ALA A 7 -23.51 -15.44 4.35
CA ALA A 7 -22.99 -15.38 5.72
C ALA A 7 -21.64 -14.62 5.80
N ALA A 8 -20.75 -14.82 4.84
CA ALA A 8 -19.47 -14.12 4.75
C ALA A 8 -19.67 -12.61 4.51
N VAL A 9 -20.55 -12.25 3.56
CA VAL A 9 -20.93 -10.86 3.32
C VAL A 9 -21.57 -10.24 4.57
N GLY A 10 -22.44 -10.98 5.27
CA GLY A 10 -23.02 -10.56 6.54
C GLY A 10 -21.95 -10.21 7.60
N ALA A 11 -20.99 -11.10 7.80
CA ALA A 11 -19.89 -10.89 8.76
C ALA A 11 -19.00 -9.70 8.39
N ALA A 12 -18.68 -9.53 7.10
CA ALA A 12 -17.91 -8.39 6.60
C ALA A 12 -18.65 -7.07 6.86
N ARG A 13 -19.96 -7.03 6.58
CA ARG A 13 -20.80 -5.85 6.88
C ARG A 13 -20.80 -5.50 8.35
N GLU A 14 -21.02 -6.47 9.23
CA GLU A 14 -20.98 -6.22 10.67
C GLU A 14 -19.62 -5.71 11.14
N ALA A 15 -18.53 -6.23 10.58
CA ALA A 15 -17.19 -5.75 10.90
C ALA A 15 -17.01 -4.27 10.48
N MET A 16 -17.48 -3.92 9.29
CA MET A 16 -17.44 -2.54 8.79
C MET A 16 -18.34 -1.61 9.60
N ASP A 17 -19.55 -2.02 9.96
CA ASP A 17 -20.47 -1.25 10.80
C ASP A 17 -19.91 -1.05 12.22
N ARG A 18 -19.19 -2.04 12.78
CA ARG A 18 -18.48 -1.89 14.06
C ARG A 18 -17.32 -0.91 13.97
N ALA A 19 -16.57 -0.92 12.86
CA ALA A 19 -15.39 -0.08 12.68
C ALA A 19 -15.74 1.38 12.35
N TYR A 20 -16.73 1.60 11.47
CA TYR A 20 -17.04 2.91 10.89
C TYR A 20 -18.47 3.38 11.17
N GLY A 21 -19.27 2.61 11.90
CA GLY A 21 -20.66 2.93 12.18
C GLY A 21 -21.62 2.48 11.06
N PRO A 22 -22.88 2.12 11.40
CA PRO A 22 -23.84 1.65 10.42
C PRO A 22 -24.23 2.75 9.43
N TRP A 23 -24.61 2.37 8.22
CA TRP A 23 -25.13 3.31 7.23
C TRP A 23 -26.38 4.05 7.74
N THR A 24 -26.35 5.38 7.73
CA THR A 24 -27.46 6.25 8.20
C THR A 24 -28.08 7.09 7.08
N GLY A 25 -27.74 6.82 5.82
CA GLY A 25 -28.17 7.60 4.67
C GLY A 25 -27.06 8.47 4.08
N PRO A 26 -27.37 9.35 3.09
CA PRO A 26 -26.37 10.07 2.31
C PRO A 26 -25.43 11.00 3.10
N GLN A 27 -25.82 11.42 4.31
CA GLN A 27 -24.95 12.21 5.20
C GLN A 27 -24.11 11.35 6.16
N TRP A 28 -24.07 10.03 5.95
CA TRP A 28 -23.23 9.14 6.74
C TRP A 28 -21.78 9.62 6.72
N ALA A 29 -21.12 9.55 7.86
CA ALA A 29 -19.71 9.82 8.00
C ALA A 29 -19.09 8.68 8.83
N PRO A 30 -17.85 8.27 8.53
CA PRO A 30 -17.19 7.21 9.27
C PRO A 30 -17.01 7.60 10.74
N ALA A 31 -17.36 6.68 11.64
CA ALA A 31 -17.06 6.81 13.05
C ALA A 31 -15.55 7.00 13.29
N HIS A 32 -15.22 7.72 14.35
CA HIS A 32 -13.83 7.99 14.71
C HIS A 32 -13.24 6.80 15.46
N PHE A 33 -12.02 6.40 15.10
CA PHE A 33 -11.24 5.50 15.94
C PHE A 33 -10.90 6.14 17.29
N SER A 34 -10.61 5.28 18.28
CA SER A 34 -10.22 5.73 19.62
C SER A 34 -9.03 6.70 19.57
N ARG A 35 -9.15 7.81 20.31
CA ARG A 35 -8.07 8.81 20.45
C ARG A 35 -6.86 8.28 21.21
N ALA A 36 -6.99 7.15 21.92
CA ALA A 36 -5.86 6.47 22.54
C ALA A 36 -4.87 5.92 21.50
N HIS A 37 -5.33 5.64 20.28
CA HIS A 37 -4.54 5.01 19.22
C HIS A 37 -4.52 5.80 17.91
N SER A 38 -5.27 6.91 17.82
CA SER A 38 -5.36 7.71 16.62
C SER A 38 -5.42 9.22 16.90
N HIS A 39 -4.86 10.01 15.99
CA HIS A 39 -4.98 11.46 15.98
C HIS A 39 -6.17 11.86 15.10
N LYS A 40 -7.15 12.54 15.72
CA LYS A 40 -8.42 12.95 15.07
C LYS A 40 -9.25 11.79 14.52
N GLY A 41 -9.06 10.57 15.02
CA GLY A 41 -9.96 9.44 14.74
C GLY A 41 -9.70 8.69 13.45
N ARG A 42 -8.60 8.97 12.73
CA ARG A 42 -8.22 8.28 11.48
C ARG A 42 -6.86 7.61 11.61
N TYR A 43 -6.67 6.52 10.89
CA TYR A 43 -5.44 5.73 10.87
C TYR A 43 -5.25 5.09 9.49
N LEU A 44 -4.22 5.54 8.76
CA LEU A 44 -4.10 5.34 7.31
C LEU A 44 -4.20 3.88 6.88
N TRP A 45 -3.50 2.98 7.57
CA TRP A 45 -3.49 1.55 7.27
C TRP A 45 -4.87 0.92 7.37
N THR A 46 -5.55 1.14 8.51
CA THR A 46 -6.89 0.59 8.76
C THR A 46 -7.91 1.18 7.79
N ASP A 47 -7.77 2.47 7.48
CA ASP A 47 -8.63 3.18 6.55
C ASP A 47 -8.45 2.69 5.11
N ALA A 48 -7.23 2.33 4.69
CA ALA A 48 -6.98 1.72 3.37
C ALA A 48 -7.79 0.43 3.21
N PHE A 49 -7.76 -0.47 4.20
CA PHE A 49 -8.62 -1.65 4.20
C PHE A 49 -10.10 -1.31 4.25
N GLY A 50 -10.48 -0.26 4.98
CA GLY A 50 -11.86 0.19 5.01
C GLY A 50 -12.38 0.54 3.62
N VAL A 51 -11.60 1.27 2.83
CA VAL A 51 -11.94 1.62 1.44
C VAL A 51 -12.01 0.36 0.58
N CYS A 52 -10.98 -0.51 0.62
CA CYS A 52 -10.99 -1.77 -0.13
C CYS A 52 -12.21 -2.62 0.21
N ASN A 53 -12.51 -2.82 1.49
CA ASN A 53 -13.63 -3.64 1.95
C ASN A 53 -14.98 -3.09 1.50
N TYR A 54 -15.17 -1.76 1.52
CA TYR A 54 -16.38 -1.16 0.97
C TYR A 54 -16.48 -1.37 -0.55
N CYS A 55 -15.38 -1.23 -1.29
CA CYS A 55 -15.37 -1.51 -2.72
C CYS A 55 -15.69 -2.99 -3.01
N SER A 56 -15.11 -3.92 -2.24
CA SER A 56 -15.44 -5.35 -2.33
C SER A 56 -16.90 -5.62 -1.99
N LEU A 57 -17.44 -5.05 -0.90
CA LEU A 57 -18.86 -5.18 -0.57
C LEU A 57 -19.78 -4.67 -1.68
N TYR A 58 -19.39 -3.59 -2.39
CA TYR A 58 -20.11 -3.16 -3.58
C TYR A 58 -20.06 -4.21 -4.70
N LEU A 59 -18.88 -4.75 -5.02
CA LEU A 59 -18.73 -5.77 -6.06
C LEU A 59 -19.55 -7.04 -5.76
N GLU A 60 -19.56 -7.48 -4.49
CA GLU A 60 -20.27 -8.68 -4.05
C GLU A 60 -21.80 -8.50 -3.98
N THR A 61 -22.29 -7.27 -3.79
CA THR A 61 -23.72 -7.04 -3.49
C THR A 61 -24.46 -6.15 -4.50
N GLY A 62 -23.73 -5.38 -5.30
CA GLY A 62 -24.29 -4.32 -6.16
C GLY A 62 -24.89 -3.12 -5.39
N ASP A 63 -24.75 -3.05 -4.06
CA ASP A 63 -25.33 -1.98 -3.25
C ASP A 63 -24.47 -0.71 -3.29
N ASN A 64 -24.95 0.30 -4.03
CA ASN A 64 -24.30 1.59 -4.20
C ASN A 64 -24.00 2.36 -2.90
N ARG A 65 -24.60 1.98 -1.76
CA ARG A 65 -24.22 2.62 -0.48
C ARG A 65 -22.75 2.40 -0.16
N TYR A 66 -22.18 1.26 -0.51
CA TYR A 66 -20.81 0.94 -0.17
C TYR A 66 -19.82 1.78 -0.97
N LEU A 67 -20.11 2.08 -2.24
CA LEU A 67 -19.34 3.07 -2.99
C LEU A 67 -19.36 4.44 -2.29
N ARG A 68 -20.54 4.93 -1.89
CA ARG A 68 -20.61 6.21 -1.15
C ARG A 68 -19.83 6.18 0.16
N GLN A 69 -19.86 5.05 0.87
CA GLN A 69 -19.09 4.88 2.10
C GLN A 69 -17.57 4.90 1.81
N ALA A 70 -17.11 4.24 0.75
CA ALA A 70 -15.72 4.28 0.30
C ALA A 70 -15.28 5.71 -0.06
N GLU A 71 -16.06 6.43 -0.87
CA GLU A 71 -15.79 7.81 -1.26
C GLU A 71 -15.73 8.74 -0.04
N THR A 72 -16.71 8.64 0.85
CA THR A 72 -16.78 9.45 2.08
C THR A 72 -15.62 9.14 3.02
N LEU A 73 -15.24 7.86 3.13
CA LEU A 73 -14.09 7.42 3.92
C LEU A 73 -12.78 7.99 3.36
N ALA A 74 -12.59 7.96 2.04
CA ALA A 74 -11.44 8.52 1.35
C ALA A 74 -11.35 10.04 1.55
N ALA A 75 -12.45 10.77 1.36
CA ALA A 75 -12.52 12.20 1.62
C ALA A 75 -12.15 12.54 3.08
N ALA A 76 -12.65 11.75 4.04
CA ALA A 76 -12.31 11.95 5.44
C ALA A 76 -10.83 11.62 5.75
N VAL A 77 -10.18 10.70 5.00
CA VAL A 77 -8.72 10.47 5.11
C VAL A 77 -7.99 11.70 4.61
N HIS A 78 -8.29 12.15 3.40
CA HIS A 78 -7.61 13.29 2.80
C HIS A 78 -7.76 14.55 3.65
N ASN A 79 -8.95 14.81 4.19
CA ASN A 79 -9.24 15.97 5.03
C ASN A 79 -8.71 15.86 6.47
N THR A 80 -8.24 14.70 6.88
CA THR A 80 -7.63 14.51 8.22
C THR A 80 -6.13 14.29 8.10
N LEU A 81 -5.72 13.23 7.40
CA LEU A 81 -4.35 12.76 7.28
C LEU A 81 -3.56 13.47 6.17
N GLY A 82 -4.24 14.11 5.20
CA GLY A 82 -3.61 14.97 4.19
C GLY A 82 -3.36 16.42 4.63
N PHE A 83 -3.58 16.72 5.92
CA PHE A 83 -3.29 18.01 6.54
C PHE A 83 -2.21 17.89 7.62
N THR A 84 -1.58 19.01 7.95
CA THR A 84 -0.79 19.16 9.18
C THR A 84 -1.61 18.78 10.42
N ARG A 85 -0.96 18.40 11.52
CA ARG A 85 -1.67 17.91 12.72
C ARG A 85 -2.69 18.93 13.27
N ASN A 86 -2.30 20.20 13.32
CA ASN A 86 -3.20 21.29 13.71
C ASN A 86 -4.35 21.54 12.70
N GLY A 87 -4.25 21.01 11.48
CA GLY A 87 -5.25 21.20 10.42
C GLY A 87 -5.12 22.52 9.67
N ALA A 88 -3.98 23.22 9.80
CA ALA A 88 -3.80 24.54 9.24
C ALA A 88 -3.57 24.54 7.72
N SER A 89 -2.92 23.50 7.18
CA SER A 89 -2.62 23.42 5.75
C SER A 89 -2.56 21.98 5.26
N ARG A 90 -2.77 21.79 3.96
CA ARG A 90 -2.42 20.57 3.24
C ARG A 90 -0.93 20.25 3.42
N LEU A 91 -0.55 18.99 3.29
CA LEU A 91 0.85 18.57 3.34
C LEU A 91 1.57 18.93 2.03
N GLY A 92 2.84 19.30 2.12
CA GLY A 92 3.71 19.51 0.95
C GLY A 92 3.06 20.36 -0.15
N ASN A 93 2.99 19.80 -1.36
CA ASN A 93 2.40 20.45 -2.54
C ASN A 93 0.93 20.06 -2.78
N ALA A 94 0.25 19.45 -1.80
CA ALA A 94 -1.15 19.07 -1.96
C ALA A 94 -2.08 20.28 -1.95
N THR A 95 -3.15 20.17 -2.73
CA THR A 95 -4.26 21.13 -2.81
C THR A 95 -5.58 20.37 -2.59
N ASP A 96 -6.71 21.06 -2.62
CA ASP A 96 -8.01 20.38 -2.52
C ASP A 96 -8.31 19.52 -3.76
N ASP A 97 -7.87 19.94 -4.95
CA ASP A 97 -8.02 19.18 -6.19
C ASP A 97 -6.99 18.04 -6.32
N HIS A 98 -5.82 18.20 -5.67
CA HIS A 98 -4.71 17.23 -5.67
C HIS A 98 -4.26 16.89 -4.25
N PRO A 99 -5.11 16.19 -3.46
CA PRO A 99 -4.95 16.06 -2.02
C PRO A 99 -3.80 15.14 -1.59
N THR A 100 -3.20 14.39 -2.50
CA THR A 100 -2.17 13.38 -2.20
C THR A 100 -0.74 13.81 -2.56
N ARG A 101 -0.54 14.95 -3.24
CA ARG A 101 0.79 15.45 -3.66
C ARG A 101 1.75 15.83 -2.51
N GLY A 102 1.29 15.76 -1.27
CA GLY A 102 2.11 15.93 -0.07
C GLY A 102 2.34 14.64 0.73
N GLY A 103 1.81 13.53 0.23
CA GLY A 103 1.67 12.31 1.01
C GLY A 103 0.55 12.38 2.05
N LEU A 104 0.53 11.42 2.98
CA LEU A 104 -0.49 11.29 4.02
C LEU A 104 0.16 10.89 5.35
N ARG A 105 -0.33 11.48 6.44
CA ARG A 105 0.08 11.10 7.79
C ARG A 105 -0.40 9.69 8.13
N ILE A 106 0.34 9.00 9.00
CA ILE A 106 -0.08 7.71 9.58
C ILE A 106 -1.34 7.90 10.44
N GLY A 107 -1.40 8.98 11.23
CA GLY A 107 -2.50 9.25 12.17
C GLY A 107 -2.23 8.76 13.59
N LYS A 108 -0.96 8.57 13.99
CA LYS A 108 -0.63 8.21 15.38
C LYS A 108 -0.92 9.35 16.36
N PRO A 109 -1.30 9.03 17.63
CA PRO A 109 -1.71 10.04 18.61
C PRO A 109 -0.55 10.96 19.01
N ASN A 110 0.67 10.42 19.11
CA ASN A 110 1.87 11.18 19.46
C ASN A 110 2.49 11.83 18.22
N GLU A 111 3.07 13.03 18.37
CA GLU A 111 3.58 13.83 17.26
C GLU A 111 5.01 13.48 16.84
N SER A 112 5.92 13.29 17.79
CA SER A 112 7.35 13.22 17.51
C SER A 112 8.02 12.00 18.12
N GLY A 113 8.84 11.32 17.31
CA GLY A 113 9.58 10.12 17.71
C GLY A 113 9.44 8.99 16.68
N PRO A 114 10.24 7.91 16.82
CA PRO A 114 10.23 6.80 15.87
C PRO A 114 8.87 6.10 15.81
N ASP A 115 8.15 6.01 16.93
CA ASP A 115 6.82 5.38 17.03
C ASP A 115 5.65 6.38 17.02
N CYS A 116 5.85 7.57 16.46
CA CYS A 116 4.84 8.64 16.48
C CYS A 116 4.19 8.85 15.11
N ASP A 117 3.56 9.98 14.88
CA ASP A 117 3.04 10.33 13.56
C ASP A 117 4.19 10.58 12.57
N GLY A 118 3.86 10.68 11.29
CA GLY A 118 4.85 10.75 10.21
C GLY A 118 4.25 10.21 8.93
N GLN A 119 5.11 9.88 7.98
CA GLN A 119 4.71 9.18 6.76
C GLN A 119 5.46 7.85 6.65
N TYR A 120 4.73 6.80 6.30
CA TYR A 120 5.25 5.45 6.17
C TYR A 120 4.95 4.93 4.77
N LEU A 121 6.01 4.65 3.99
CA LEU A 121 5.93 4.22 2.60
C LEU A 121 4.94 3.08 2.37
N HIS A 122 5.01 2.01 3.16
CA HIS A 122 4.09 0.87 3.04
C HIS A 122 2.62 1.26 3.20
N TYR A 123 2.31 2.19 4.11
CA TYR A 123 0.93 2.66 4.30
C TYR A 123 0.48 3.56 3.15
N LEU A 124 1.41 4.32 2.56
CA LEU A 124 1.14 5.14 1.38
C LEU A 124 0.88 4.25 0.16
N ASN A 125 1.68 3.22 -0.07
CA ASN A 125 1.47 2.23 -1.13
C ASN A 125 0.11 1.52 -0.96
N LYS A 126 -0.22 1.09 0.26
CA LYS A 126 -1.54 0.49 0.53
C LYS A 126 -2.69 1.46 0.26
N TRP A 127 -2.49 2.74 0.54
CA TRP A 127 -3.47 3.77 0.18
C TRP A 127 -3.56 4.00 -1.33
N CYS A 128 -2.45 3.97 -2.08
CA CYS A 128 -2.47 3.97 -3.54
C CYS A 128 -3.31 2.81 -4.08
N PHE A 129 -3.11 1.61 -3.54
CA PHE A 129 -3.93 0.45 -3.90
C PHE A 129 -5.41 0.65 -3.54
N ALA A 130 -5.72 1.19 -2.36
CA ALA A 130 -7.10 1.48 -1.97
C ALA A 130 -7.80 2.49 -2.89
N LEU A 131 -7.07 3.53 -3.34
CA LEU A 131 -7.58 4.48 -4.33
C LEU A 131 -7.80 3.82 -5.69
N LEU A 132 -6.90 2.92 -6.11
CA LEU A 132 -7.09 2.14 -7.34
C LEU A 132 -8.37 1.28 -7.31
N GLN A 133 -8.79 0.80 -6.14
CA GLN A 133 -10.05 0.04 -5.98
C GLN A 133 -11.31 0.92 -5.99
N ALA A 134 -11.20 2.24 -5.83
CA ALA A 134 -12.34 3.13 -5.71
C ALA A 134 -12.97 3.42 -7.09
N THR A 135 -13.94 2.60 -7.49
CA THR A 135 -14.53 2.60 -8.84
C THR A 135 -15.56 3.70 -9.10
N ALA A 136 -15.97 4.47 -8.08
CA ALA A 136 -17.00 5.49 -8.22
C ALA A 136 -16.59 6.68 -9.13
N ASP A 137 -15.29 6.98 -9.18
CA ASP A 137 -14.65 7.92 -10.11
C ASP A 137 -13.24 7.42 -10.40
N GLU A 138 -13.17 6.34 -11.17
CA GLU A 138 -11.93 5.57 -11.45
C GLU A 138 -10.80 6.50 -11.92
N GLY A 139 -11.09 7.45 -12.81
CA GLY A 139 -10.10 8.39 -13.33
C GLY A 139 -9.50 9.28 -12.25
N ARG A 140 -10.33 9.92 -11.41
CA ARG A 140 -9.85 10.81 -10.35
C ARG A 140 -9.04 10.08 -9.30
N TYR A 141 -9.53 8.95 -8.81
CA TYR A 141 -8.85 8.21 -7.75
C TYR A 141 -7.53 7.61 -8.24
N LEU A 142 -7.48 7.14 -9.49
CA LEU A 142 -6.24 6.69 -10.12
C LEU A 142 -5.21 7.81 -10.25
N VAL A 143 -5.61 9.01 -10.67
CA VAL A 143 -4.71 10.18 -10.73
C VAL A 143 -4.15 10.48 -9.34
N TRP A 144 -4.98 10.52 -8.30
CA TRP A 144 -4.51 10.76 -6.94
C TRP A 144 -3.57 9.66 -6.42
N ALA A 145 -3.74 8.41 -6.84
CA ALA A 145 -2.83 7.32 -6.50
C ALA A 145 -1.45 7.49 -7.18
N LEU A 146 -1.44 7.85 -8.47
CA LEU A 146 -0.21 8.15 -9.22
C LEU A 146 0.54 9.34 -8.59
N GLU A 147 -0.19 10.40 -8.24
CA GLU A 147 0.38 11.58 -7.56
C GLU A 147 0.95 11.27 -6.19
N LEU A 148 0.31 10.37 -5.44
CA LEU A 148 0.81 9.93 -4.14
C LEU A 148 2.14 9.20 -4.29
N ALA A 149 2.21 8.24 -5.21
CA ALA A 149 3.43 7.46 -5.48
C ALA A 149 4.57 8.37 -5.94
N ASP A 150 4.32 9.24 -6.92
CA ASP A 150 5.30 10.17 -7.50
C ASP A 150 5.84 11.16 -6.45
N ALA A 151 4.96 11.75 -5.64
CA ALA A 151 5.37 12.76 -4.67
C ALA A 151 6.20 12.20 -3.50
N THR A 152 6.08 10.90 -3.20
CA THR A 152 6.58 10.32 -1.96
C THR A 152 7.77 9.38 -2.13
N PHE A 153 7.76 8.47 -3.11
CA PHE A 153 8.73 7.37 -3.19
C PHE A 153 10.20 7.84 -3.13
N ASP A 154 10.56 8.83 -3.95
CA ASP A 154 11.92 9.39 -4.01
C ASP A 154 12.38 10.03 -2.68
N ARG A 155 11.44 10.50 -1.86
CA ARG A 155 11.75 11.06 -0.53
C ARG A 155 12.18 10.00 0.46
N PHE A 156 11.66 8.78 0.32
CA PHE A 156 12.08 7.65 1.15
C PHE A 156 13.46 7.12 0.73
N MET A 157 13.92 7.37 -0.49
CA MET A 157 15.28 7.04 -0.98
C MET A 157 16.34 8.02 -0.43
N CYS A 158 16.53 8.03 0.89
CA CYS A 158 17.39 8.99 1.58
C CYS A 158 18.39 8.38 2.57
N LEU A 159 18.39 7.06 2.80
CA LEU A 159 19.41 6.43 3.64
C LEU A 159 20.66 6.10 2.83
N GLU A 160 21.83 6.25 3.43
CA GLU A 160 23.09 5.85 2.81
C GLU A 160 23.35 4.33 2.98
N ALA A 161 23.88 3.71 1.93
CA ALA A 161 24.40 2.35 1.93
C ALA A 161 25.93 2.35 1.79
N PRO A 162 26.62 1.27 2.23
CA PRO A 162 28.01 1.05 1.86
C PRO A 162 28.19 1.14 0.34
N GLY A 163 29.17 1.93 -0.11
CA GLY A 163 29.39 2.17 -1.55
C GLY A 163 28.60 3.34 -2.15
N GLY A 164 27.91 4.12 -1.33
CA GLY A 164 27.26 5.38 -1.74
C GLY A 164 25.87 5.21 -2.36
N ALA A 165 25.39 3.97 -2.53
CA ALA A 165 24.03 3.72 -2.98
C ALA A 165 22.99 4.21 -1.94
N ARG A 166 21.79 4.57 -2.40
CA ARG A 166 20.69 4.97 -1.51
C ARG A 166 19.81 3.77 -1.15
N ARG A 167 19.27 3.78 0.08
CA ARG A 167 18.26 2.82 0.58
C ARG A 167 17.02 3.56 1.01
N LEU A 168 15.92 2.80 1.08
CA LEU A 168 14.66 3.28 1.62
C LEU A 168 14.76 3.51 3.12
N ALA A 169 14.27 4.64 3.59
CA ALA A 169 13.87 4.81 4.98
C ALA A 169 12.54 4.11 5.21
N TRP A 170 12.38 3.46 6.36
CA TRP A 170 11.11 2.84 6.73
C TRP A 170 10.05 3.92 6.98
N LYS A 171 10.45 5.01 7.63
CA LYS A 171 9.52 6.06 8.05
C LYS A 171 10.17 7.43 8.02
N MET A 172 9.40 8.41 7.57
CA MET A 172 9.81 9.81 7.43
C MET A 172 8.98 10.71 8.36
N THR A 173 9.49 11.92 8.60
CA THR A 173 8.72 13.00 9.21
C THR A 173 7.48 13.36 8.37
N ILE A 174 6.51 14.05 8.97
CA ILE A 174 5.25 14.44 8.31
C ILE A 174 5.50 15.25 7.03
N ASP A 175 6.52 16.09 7.03
CA ASP A 175 6.93 16.94 5.90
C ASP A 175 7.92 16.26 4.94
N LEU A 176 8.23 14.97 5.14
CA LEU A 176 9.18 14.18 4.36
C LEU A 176 10.62 14.74 4.34
N SER A 177 10.99 15.62 5.28
CA SER A 177 12.30 16.28 5.28
C SER A 177 13.45 15.39 5.80
N ARG A 178 13.16 14.40 6.65
CA ARG A 178 14.18 13.49 7.20
C ARG A 178 13.62 12.13 7.64
N PRO A 179 14.47 11.08 7.72
CA PRO A 179 14.06 9.79 8.28
C PRO A 179 13.80 9.89 9.79
N LEU A 180 12.79 9.16 10.25
CA LEU A 180 12.50 8.89 11.66
C LEU A 180 12.97 7.50 12.09
N VAL A 181 12.99 6.55 11.17
CA VAL A 181 13.48 5.19 11.41
C VAL A 181 14.39 4.78 10.26
N SER A 182 15.66 4.54 10.59
CA SER A 182 16.76 4.32 9.63
C SER A 182 16.98 2.84 9.28
N SER A 183 15.93 2.02 9.37
CA SER A 183 15.86 0.69 8.76
C SER A 183 14.91 0.76 7.56
N SER A 184 14.79 -0.32 6.78
CA SER A 184 13.74 -0.50 5.77
C SER A 184 13.00 -1.80 6.08
N GLY A 185 11.69 -1.85 5.84
CA GLY A 185 10.99 -3.13 5.76
C GLY A 185 11.52 -3.91 4.54
N MET A 186 11.68 -5.23 4.67
CA MET A 186 12.14 -6.03 3.53
C MET A 186 11.17 -5.93 2.34
N LEU A 187 9.87 -5.85 2.61
CA LEU A 187 8.83 -5.82 1.59
C LEU A 187 8.58 -4.43 0.99
N ASP A 188 9.07 -3.34 1.60
CA ASP A 188 8.74 -1.96 1.18
C ASP A 188 9.03 -1.72 -0.31
N ALA A 189 10.16 -2.25 -0.80
CA ALA A 189 10.54 -2.14 -2.22
C ALA A 189 9.69 -3.03 -3.15
N LEU A 190 9.33 -4.25 -2.72
CA LEU A 190 8.46 -5.14 -3.50
C LEU A 190 7.04 -4.57 -3.58
N ASP A 191 6.55 -4.02 -2.46
CA ASP A 191 5.27 -3.35 -2.39
C ASP A 191 5.19 -2.14 -3.33
N SER A 192 6.18 -1.25 -3.30
CA SER A 192 6.24 -0.16 -4.28
C SER A 192 6.30 -0.67 -5.71
N LEU A 193 7.11 -1.69 -6.00
CA LEU A 193 7.21 -2.25 -7.36
C LEU A 193 5.87 -2.81 -7.86
N VAL A 194 5.23 -3.68 -7.07
CA VAL A 194 3.94 -4.30 -7.40
C VAL A 194 2.87 -3.22 -7.54
N THR A 195 2.74 -2.34 -6.55
CA THR A 195 1.72 -1.28 -6.55
C THR A 195 1.90 -0.34 -7.75
N PHE A 196 3.12 0.08 -8.07
CA PHE A 196 3.35 1.01 -9.18
C PHE A 196 3.09 0.35 -10.54
N GLN A 197 3.41 -0.93 -10.72
CA GLN A 197 3.02 -1.66 -11.94
C GLN A 197 1.50 -1.78 -12.09
N LEU A 198 0.78 -2.04 -11.00
CA LEU A 198 -0.70 -2.07 -11.03
C LEU A 198 -1.29 -0.71 -11.41
N LEU A 199 -0.74 0.39 -10.85
CA LEU A 199 -1.15 1.75 -11.21
C LEU A 199 -0.85 2.08 -12.68
N GLU A 200 0.34 1.73 -13.17
CA GLU A 200 0.71 1.97 -14.57
C GLU A 200 -0.15 1.17 -15.55
N ALA A 201 -0.44 -0.10 -15.24
CA ALA A 201 -1.34 -0.93 -16.03
C ALA A 201 -2.76 -0.35 -16.06
N ALA A 202 -3.29 0.09 -14.91
CA ALA A 202 -4.60 0.73 -14.84
C ALA A 202 -4.62 2.07 -15.59
N ALA A 203 -3.58 2.88 -15.48
CA ALA A 203 -3.48 4.16 -16.17
C ALA A 203 -3.40 4.00 -17.69
N GLY A 204 -2.74 2.95 -18.18
CA GLY A 204 -2.76 2.59 -19.60
C GLY A 204 -4.17 2.27 -20.11
N ARG A 205 -5.00 1.60 -19.30
CA ARG A 205 -6.38 1.25 -19.67
C ARG A 205 -7.35 2.43 -19.56
N ALA A 206 -7.29 3.16 -18.44
CA ALA A 206 -8.32 4.15 -18.07
C ALA A 206 -8.00 5.58 -18.52
N LEU A 207 -6.72 5.96 -18.64
CA LEU A 207 -6.31 7.35 -18.95
C LEU A 207 -5.76 7.50 -20.37
N GLY A 208 -5.48 6.41 -21.07
CA GLY A 208 -4.88 6.41 -22.41
C GLY A 208 -3.45 6.98 -22.45
N ASP A 209 -2.95 7.29 -23.65
CA ASP A 209 -1.57 7.77 -23.85
C ASP A 209 -1.38 9.23 -23.43
N GLU A 210 -2.40 10.06 -23.63
CA GLU A 210 -2.43 11.48 -23.25
C GLU A 210 -3.01 11.66 -21.84
N ARG A 211 -2.39 11.04 -20.82
CA ARG A 211 -2.85 10.91 -19.41
C ARG A 211 -3.20 12.21 -18.65
N GLY A 212 -3.49 13.33 -19.31
CA GLY A 212 -4.01 14.55 -18.71
C GLY A 212 -3.03 15.24 -17.76
N GLY A 213 -1.72 14.96 -17.91
CA GLY A 213 -0.70 15.43 -16.97
C GLY A 213 -0.55 14.58 -15.70
N ALA A 214 -1.21 13.43 -15.61
CA ALA A 214 -0.96 12.48 -14.53
C ALA A 214 0.49 11.97 -14.56
N PRO A 215 1.12 11.75 -13.39
CA PRO A 215 2.49 11.24 -13.33
C PRO A 215 2.67 9.87 -14.00
N ARG A 216 3.89 9.61 -14.44
CA ARG A 216 4.35 8.29 -14.89
C ARG A 216 5.37 7.76 -13.89
N LEU A 217 5.26 6.49 -13.54
CA LEU A 217 6.06 5.85 -12.50
C LEU A 217 7.24 5.03 -13.06
N ASP A 218 7.57 5.17 -14.35
CA ASP A 218 8.61 4.39 -15.03
C ASP A 218 9.95 4.40 -14.26
N GLY A 219 10.37 5.59 -13.79
CA GLY A 219 11.62 5.75 -13.04
C GLY A 219 11.57 5.08 -11.67
N GLN A 220 10.46 5.26 -10.95
CA GLN A 220 10.25 4.68 -9.63
C GLN A 220 10.16 3.14 -9.71
N ILE A 221 9.54 2.58 -10.74
CA ILE A 221 9.48 1.14 -11.02
C ILE A 221 10.88 0.58 -11.25
N VAL A 222 11.71 1.24 -12.06
CA VAL A 222 13.10 0.82 -12.31
C VAL A 222 13.91 0.80 -11.00
N VAL A 223 13.77 1.85 -10.17
CA VAL A 223 14.47 1.92 -8.88
C VAL A 223 13.96 0.85 -7.91
N ALA A 224 12.65 0.65 -7.80
CA ALA A 224 12.05 -0.38 -6.95
C ALA A 224 12.49 -1.79 -7.38
N ALA A 225 12.55 -2.06 -8.69
CA ALA A 225 13.06 -3.32 -9.24
C ALA A 225 14.53 -3.57 -8.87
N ALA A 226 15.40 -2.56 -8.99
CA ALA A 226 16.80 -2.68 -8.57
C ALA A 226 16.90 -3.05 -7.08
N LEU A 227 16.09 -2.42 -6.22
CA LEU A 227 16.07 -2.71 -4.79
C LEU A 227 15.63 -4.15 -4.51
N VAL A 228 14.57 -4.63 -5.15
CA VAL A 228 14.08 -6.01 -5.02
C VAL A 228 15.13 -7.02 -5.47
N ALA A 229 15.79 -6.78 -6.61
CA ALA A 229 16.81 -7.64 -7.19
C ALA A 229 17.93 -8.02 -6.20
N HIS A 230 18.21 -7.16 -5.21
CA HIS A 230 19.26 -7.38 -4.22
C HIS A 230 18.89 -8.32 -3.06
N TRP A 231 17.61 -8.48 -2.72
CA TRP A 231 17.23 -9.19 -1.49
C TRP A 231 16.22 -10.32 -1.69
N TRP A 232 15.49 -10.39 -2.80
CA TRP A 232 14.35 -11.31 -2.94
C TRP A 232 14.70 -12.78 -2.66
N ARG A 233 15.90 -13.24 -3.07
CA ARG A 233 16.40 -14.61 -2.83
C ARG A 233 16.67 -14.92 -1.36
N GLY A 234 16.83 -13.88 -0.55
CA GLY A 234 17.05 -13.97 0.89
C GLY A 234 15.79 -13.69 1.71
N PHE A 235 14.62 -13.64 1.09
CA PHE A 235 13.38 -13.35 1.81
C PHE A 235 13.09 -14.42 2.88
N LYS A 236 12.90 -13.94 4.11
CA LYS A 236 12.50 -14.75 5.27
C LYS A 236 11.77 -13.85 6.26
N SER A 237 10.65 -14.33 6.78
CA SER A 237 9.96 -13.72 7.91
C SER A 237 9.31 -14.80 8.78
N ASP A 238 9.11 -14.48 10.06
CA ASP A 238 8.27 -15.19 11.01
C ASP A 238 7.14 -14.28 11.54
N ASP A 239 7.01 -13.07 11.00
CA ASP A 239 5.98 -12.13 11.37
C ASP A 239 4.71 -12.37 10.54
N PRO A 240 3.55 -12.65 11.16
CA PRO A 240 2.32 -12.93 10.42
C PRO A 240 1.86 -11.80 9.49
N LEU A 241 2.17 -10.53 9.81
CA LEU A 241 1.87 -9.40 8.93
C LEU A 241 2.70 -9.47 7.66
N ASP A 242 4.02 -9.60 7.83
CA ASP A 242 4.95 -9.69 6.70
C ASP A 242 4.64 -10.90 5.81
N LEU A 243 4.33 -12.05 6.41
CA LEU A 243 4.01 -13.27 5.66
C LEU A 243 2.74 -13.08 4.82
N GLY A 244 1.70 -12.52 5.41
CA GLY A 244 0.45 -12.27 4.69
C GLY A 244 0.57 -11.19 3.61
N GLU A 245 1.32 -10.12 3.88
CA GLU A 245 1.59 -9.08 2.89
C GLU A 245 2.48 -9.62 1.76
N ALA A 246 3.47 -10.47 2.06
CA ALA A 246 4.30 -11.11 1.05
C ALA A 246 3.48 -11.97 0.08
N LEU A 247 2.54 -12.76 0.60
CA LEU A 247 1.59 -13.54 -0.22
C LEU A 247 0.69 -12.61 -1.04
N TRP A 248 0.15 -11.55 -0.43
CA TRP A 248 -0.65 -10.56 -1.13
C TRP A 248 0.15 -9.78 -2.20
N LEU A 249 1.44 -9.55 -2.04
CA LEU A 249 2.24 -8.92 -3.08
C LEU A 249 2.57 -9.89 -4.20
N ALA A 250 2.96 -11.12 -3.84
CA ALA A 250 3.44 -12.11 -4.78
C ALA A 250 2.35 -12.62 -5.74
N HIS A 251 1.10 -12.75 -5.29
CA HIS A 251 0.04 -13.33 -6.13
C HIS A 251 -0.23 -12.55 -7.43
N TRP A 252 0.10 -11.26 -7.48
CA TRP A 252 -0.10 -10.43 -8.67
C TRP A 252 0.79 -10.83 -9.85
N PHE A 253 1.96 -11.42 -9.59
CA PHE A 253 2.96 -11.72 -10.63
C PHE A 253 3.52 -13.15 -10.57
N ALA A 254 3.04 -13.99 -9.65
CA ALA A 254 3.44 -15.40 -9.56
C ALA A 254 3.05 -16.19 -10.83
N SER A 255 3.89 -17.15 -11.25
CA SER A 255 3.81 -17.82 -12.56
C SER A 255 2.59 -18.75 -12.73
N GLY A 256 1.79 -18.96 -11.68
CA GLY A 256 0.69 -19.92 -11.62
C GLY A 256 -0.72 -19.38 -11.88
N ASP A 257 -0.87 -18.09 -12.19
CA ASP A 257 -2.20 -17.45 -12.22
C ASP A 257 -2.66 -17.14 -13.66
N ALA A 258 -3.62 -17.93 -14.16
CA ALA A 258 -4.08 -18.02 -15.55
C ALA A 258 -4.82 -16.79 -16.12
N GLY A 259 -4.60 -15.59 -15.57
CA GLY A 259 -5.32 -14.37 -15.95
C GLY A 259 -4.47 -13.25 -16.57
N HIS A 260 -3.14 -13.28 -16.41
CA HIS A 260 -2.25 -12.33 -17.07
C HIS A 260 -1.49 -13.04 -18.19
N PRO A 261 -1.28 -12.41 -19.37
CA PRO A 261 -0.33 -12.95 -20.34
C PRO A 261 0.99 -13.20 -19.61
N HIS A 262 1.57 -14.38 -19.79
CA HIS A 262 2.93 -14.68 -19.32
C HIS A 262 3.91 -13.72 -20.01
N THR A 263 4.05 -12.52 -19.47
CA THR A 263 5.15 -11.62 -19.76
C THR A 263 6.15 -11.86 -18.65
N HIS A 264 7.24 -12.55 -18.96
CA HIS A 264 8.47 -12.38 -18.21
C HIS A 264 8.81 -10.88 -18.28
N THR A 265 8.37 -10.13 -17.27
CA THR A 265 8.62 -8.69 -17.21
C THR A 265 10.06 -8.51 -16.73
N HIS A 266 11.00 -8.67 -17.65
CA HIS A 266 12.39 -8.32 -17.47
C HIS A 266 12.45 -6.81 -17.22
N THR A 267 12.59 -6.42 -15.96
CA THR A 267 12.76 -5.02 -15.61
C THR A 267 14.25 -4.76 -15.58
N HIS A 268 14.76 -4.18 -16.68
CA HIS A 268 16.16 -3.78 -16.79
C HIS A 268 16.42 -2.58 -15.88
N ALA A 269 17.15 -2.80 -14.79
CA ALA A 269 17.52 -1.73 -13.88
C ALA A 269 19.01 -1.39 -13.95
N ALA A 270 19.32 -0.12 -14.24
CA ALA A 270 20.64 0.44 -14.02
C ALA A 270 20.78 0.83 -12.53
N ALA A 271 21.95 0.62 -11.94
CA ALA A 271 22.21 1.04 -10.56
C ALA A 271 21.96 2.56 -10.41
N PRO A 272 21.27 3.02 -9.34
CA PRO A 272 21.03 4.44 -9.14
C PRO A 272 22.35 5.17 -8.86
N GLU A 273 22.69 6.15 -9.71
CA GLU A 273 23.86 7.02 -9.50
C GLU A 273 23.52 8.25 -8.65
N CYS A 274 24.48 8.68 -7.83
CA CYS A 274 24.35 9.84 -6.96
C CYS A 274 24.46 11.16 -7.73
N GLY A 275 23.31 11.68 -8.18
CA GLY A 275 23.16 13.09 -8.56
C GLY A 275 22.79 13.95 -7.33
N GLY A 276 23.61 14.95 -7.02
CA GLY A 276 23.28 15.97 -6.03
C GLY A 276 22.19 16.89 -6.56
N GLY A 277 20.99 16.77 -5.99
CA GLY A 277 19.84 17.66 -6.23
C GLY A 277 18.81 17.11 -7.21
N GLY A 278 17.62 16.80 -6.68
CA GLY A 278 16.33 16.72 -7.37
C GLY A 278 16.27 15.95 -8.70
N VAL A 279 15.59 14.80 -8.68
CA VAL A 279 15.28 13.91 -9.81
C VAL A 279 16.40 12.91 -10.13
N LEU A 280 16.19 11.66 -9.73
CA LEU A 280 16.97 10.51 -10.16
C LEU A 280 16.71 10.27 -11.66
N ARG A 281 17.57 10.80 -12.53
CA ARG A 281 17.58 10.43 -13.96
C ARG A 281 18.69 9.42 -14.22
N GLY A 282 18.32 8.23 -14.67
CA GLY A 282 19.28 7.18 -15.00
C GLY A 282 20.10 7.52 -16.24
N ARG A 283 21.43 7.52 -16.12
CA ARG A 283 22.37 7.15 -17.19
C ARG A 283 23.80 7.02 -16.67
N GLY A 284 24.25 5.77 -16.54
CA GLY A 284 25.64 5.35 -16.34
C GLY A 284 25.76 3.82 -16.51
N PRO A 285 26.93 3.27 -16.88
CA PRO A 285 27.08 1.83 -17.16
C PRO A 285 27.20 1.05 -15.84
N GLY A 286 26.10 0.99 -15.11
CA GLY A 286 25.93 0.14 -13.94
C GLY A 286 25.55 -1.28 -14.39
N ARG A 287 26.11 -2.28 -13.70
CA ARG A 287 25.81 -3.70 -13.91
C ARG A 287 24.29 -3.90 -13.98
N GLU A 288 23.80 -4.33 -15.13
CA GLU A 288 22.38 -4.56 -15.40
C GLU A 288 21.84 -5.60 -14.42
N LEU A 289 20.99 -5.17 -13.49
CA LEU A 289 20.30 -6.07 -12.58
C LEU A 289 18.98 -6.43 -13.25
N ASP A 290 18.99 -7.55 -13.96
CA ASP A 290 17.78 -8.11 -14.55
C ASP A 290 16.95 -8.78 -13.43
N LEU A 291 15.79 -8.20 -13.13
CA LEU A 291 14.81 -8.80 -12.22
C LEU A 291 13.75 -9.51 -13.06
N ASP A 292 13.72 -10.83 -12.98
CA ASP A 292 12.53 -11.60 -13.30
C ASP A 292 11.56 -11.52 -12.11
N LEU A 293 10.58 -10.62 -12.23
CA LEU A 293 9.61 -10.35 -11.17
C LEU A 293 8.77 -11.59 -10.85
N SER A 294 8.40 -12.39 -11.84
CA SER A 294 7.61 -13.60 -11.61
C SER A 294 8.39 -14.62 -10.79
N SER A 295 9.65 -14.88 -11.15
CA SER A 295 10.54 -15.73 -10.35
C SER A 295 10.74 -15.20 -8.92
N ALA A 296 10.83 -13.88 -8.74
CA ALA A 296 10.95 -13.26 -7.44
C ALA A 296 9.67 -13.44 -6.60
N CYS A 297 8.50 -13.22 -7.18
CA CYS A 297 7.21 -13.41 -6.54
C CYS A 297 6.96 -14.88 -6.18
N ASP A 298 7.25 -15.83 -7.08
CA ASP A 298 7.13 -17.26 -6.80
C ASP A 298 7.99 -17.67 -5.59
N HIS A 299 9.22 -17.17 -5.53
CA HIS A 299 10.12 -17.44 -4.42
C HIS A 299 9.62 -16.82 -3.11
N VAL A 300 9.22 -15.54 -3.13
CA VAL A 300 8.68 -14.85 -1.96
C VAL A 300 7.42 -15.55 -1.45
N ALA A 301 6.51 -15.97 -2.35
CA ALA A 301 5.31 -16.73 -1.99
C ALA A 301 5.67 -18.07 -1.33
N ALA A 302 6.58 -18.85 -1.93
CA ALA A 302 7.00 -20.12 -1.37
C ALA A 302 7.61 -19.95 0.04
N ARG A 303 8.51 -18.97 0.20
CA ARG A 303 9.12 -18.64 1.50
C ARG A 303 8.10 -18.17 2.53
N ALA A 304 7.08 -17.42 2.11
CA ALA A 304 6.02 -16.95 2.98
C ALA A 304 5.09 -18.09 3.42
N LEU A 305 4.74 -19.01 2.52
CA LEU A 305 3.97 -20.22 2.85
C LEU A 305 4.72 -21.10 3.86
N GLU A 306 6.01 -21.34 3.66
CA GLU A 306 6.83 -22.07 4.63
C GLU A 306 6.85 -21.39 6.01
N GLY A 307 6.95 -20.05 6.05
CA GLY A 307 6.89 -19.30 7.29
C GLY A 307 5.53 -19.46 8.00
N LEU A 308 4.45 -19.44 7.23
CA LEU A 308 3.08 -19.62 7.74
C LEU A 308 2.85 -21.05 8.28
N GLU A 309 3.35 -22.06 7.57
CA GLU A 309 3.36 -23.46 8.03
C GLU A 309 4.13 -23.60 9.35
N GLY A 310 5.29 -22.92 9.47
CA GLY A 310 6.07 -22.83 10.70
C GLY A 310 5.25 -22.27 11.87
N LEU A 311 4.57 -21.13 11.67
CA LEU A 311 3.69 -20.54 12.68
C LEU A 311 2.56 -21.49 13.11
N TRP A 312 2.02 -22.27 12.18
CA TRP A 312 1.00 -23.27 12.47
C TRP A 312 1.56 -24.42 13.32
N GLY A 313 2.72 -24.96 12.93
CA GLY A 313 3.42 -26.03 13.65
C GLY A 313 3.86 -25.62 15.06
N GLU A 314 4.25 -24.36 15.25
CA GLU A 314 4.61 -23.78 16.54
C GLU A 314 3.40 -23.38 17.40
N GLY A 315 2.19 -23.52 16.87
CA GLY A 315 0.95 -23.24 17.59
C GLY A 315 0.68 -21.75 17.81
N TYR A 316 1.25 -20.85 17.01
CA TYR A 316 0.99 -19.40 17.10
C TYR A 316 -0.51 -19.09 17.11
N PHE A 317 -1.25 -19.66 16.16
CA PHE A 317 -2.70 -19.45 16.01
C PHE A 317 -3.54 -20.17 17.07
N SER A 318 -2.92 -20.99 17.92
CA SER A 318 -3.56 -21.60 19.09
C SER A 318 -3.32 -20.78 20.37
N GLN A 319 -2.47 -19.75 20.32
CA GLN A 319 -2.22 -18.90 21.49
C GLN A 319 -3.45 -18.03 21.83
N PRO A 320 -3.58 -17.58 23.10
CA PRO A 320 -4.63 -16.65 23.49
C PRO A 320 -4.57 -15.33 22.72
N LEU A 321 -5.73 -14.70 22.47
CA LEU A 321 -5.82 -13.40 21.78
C LEU A 321 -4.96 -12.30 22.42
N SER A 322 -4.71 -12.35 23.72
CA SER A 322 -3.82 -11.39 24.40
C SER A 322 -2.35 -11.47 23.94
N ARG A 323 -1.96 -12.55 23.25
CA ARG A 323 -0.62 -12.75 22.68
C ARG A 323 -0.60 -12.62 21.16
N ARG A 324 -1.75 -12.41 20.53
CA ARG A 324 -1.92 -12.32 19.09
C ARG A 324 -2.44 -10.93 18.76
N LEU A 325 -1.66 -10.18 17.98
CA LEU A 325 -2.05 -8.84 17.61
C LEU A 325 -2.95 -8.93 16.38
N GLY A 326 -4.22 -8.57 16.53
CA GLY A 326 -5.22 -8.70 15.45
C GLY A 326 -4.80 -8.03 14.13
N PHE A 327 -3.98 -6.98 14.16
CA PHE A 327 -3.43 -6.37 12.94
C PHE A 327 -2.46 -7.29 12.18
N ARG A 328 -1.67 -8.12 12.90
CA ARG A 328 -0.74 -9.08 12.29
C ARG A 328 -1.51 -10.24 11.66
N GLU A 329 -2.56 -10.67 12.35
CA GLU A 329 -3.42 -11.74 11.86
C GLU A 329 -4.24 -11.30 10.65
N LEU A 330 -4.71 -10.05 10.65
CA LEU A 330 -5.31 -9.44 9.47
C LEU A 330 -4.36 -9.54 8.28
N GLY A 331 -3.09 -9.16 8.47
CA GLY A 331 -2.01 -9.38 7.50
C GLY A 331 -2.02 -10.79 6.91
N ALA A 332 -1.86 -11.80 7.77
CA ALA A 332 -1.89 -13.21 7.37
C ALA A 332 -3.16 -13.59 6.58
N THR A 333 -4.34 -13.08 6.96
CA THR A 333 -5.59 -13.36 6.25
C THR A 333 -5.68 -12.71 4.86
N LEU A 334 -5.02 -11.55 4.63
CA LEU A 334 -5.01 -10.88 3.33
C LEU A 334 -4.32 -11.74 2.25
N GLY A 335 -3.25 -12.43 2.62
CA GLY A 335 -2.49 -13.27 1.70
C GLY A 335 -3.19 -14.56 1.27
N VAL A 336 -4.16 -15.05 2.06
CA VAL A 336 -4.75 -16.38 1.88
C VAL A 336 -6.05 -16.35 1.07
N GLN A 337 -6.74 -15.20 0.95
CA GLN A 337 -8.08 -15.13 0.31
C GLN A 337 -8.45 -13.82 -0.42
N VAL A 338 -7.55 -12.87 -0.69
CA VAL A 338 -7.97 -11.65 -1.41
C VAL A 338 -8.28 -11.97 -2.88
N ALA A 339 -9.57 -11.84 -3.22
CA ALA A 339 -10.10 -11.96 -4.57
C ALA A 339 -9.50 -10.89 -5.49
N LYS A 340 -9.17 -11.32 -6.71
CA LYS A 340 -8.73 -10.41 -7.78
C LYS A 340 -9.86 -9.43 -8.10
N PRO A 341 -9.57 -8.12 -8.20
CA PRO A 341 -10.42 -7.25 -8.99
C PRO A 341 -10.45 -7.80 -10.42
N SER A 342 -11.63 -7.81 -11.02
CA SER A 342 -11.78 -7.99 -12.46
C SER A 342 -11.07 -6.82 -13.16
N LEU A 343 -9.79 -6.97 -13.49
CA LEU A 343 -9.03 -5.98 -14.27
C LEU A 343 -9.32 -6.11 -15.76
#